data_AF-A0A3P9L7Y6-F1
#
_entry.id   AF-A0A3P9L7Y6-F1
#
_cell.length_a   1.000
_cell.length_b   1.000
_cell.length_c   1.000
_cell.angle_alpha   90.00
_cell.angle_beta   90.00
_cell.angle_gamma   90.00
#
_symmetry.space_group_name_H-M   'P 1'
#
loop_
_entity.id
_entity.type
_entity.pdbx_description
1 polymer ?
#
loop_
_entity_poly.entity_id
_entity_poly.type
_entity_poly.pdbx_seq_one_letter_code
_entity_poly.pdbx_strand_id
1 'polypeptide(L)'
;MLERVILLLCVLPVLAAQNCKPNAPEGHKVRLSIKTALGDEAYDWNENELFLFQSTMAYAMRRLKGQQFTVSNIVVCNETPRVSFWFVVTSPQDPSQLVPKGEVEEAVRKSRNRINQAFMLSDSTLEFIGILPTLAAPVEPPTPTWLIVFGVVMGLVVAGIFILLVLSSVQKKRKKNKIADEEEEDEDEGTRVQTPENGSTRVDYYNNSFADDERFTHM
;
A
#
# COMPACT_ATOMS: atom_id res chain seq x y z
N MET A 1 -35.30 9.62 -57.46
CA MET A 1 -34.37 8.50 -57.23
C MET A 1 -33.44 8.70 -56.03
N LEU A 2 -33.07 9.95 -55.68
CA LEU A 2 -32.18 10.25 -54.53
C LEU A 2 -32.86 10.07 -53.15
N GLU A 3 -34.18 10.30 -53.10
CA GLU A 3 -34.97 10.30 -51.86
C GLU A 3 -35.14 8.90 -51.23
N ARG A 4 -35.10 7.84 -52.04
CA ARG A 4 -35.15 6.45 -51.55
C ARG A 4 -33.81 5.93 -51.02
N VAL A 5 -32.70 6.56 -51.39
CA VAL A 5 -31.35 6.17 -50.91
C VAL A 5 -31.10 6.75 -49.50
N ILE A 6 -31.67 7.91 -49.21
CA ILE A 6 -31.52 8.58 -47.91
C ILE A 6 -32.22 7.79 -46.78
N LEU A 7 -33.33 7.11 -47.09
CA LEU A 7 -34.07 6.28 -46.14
C LEU A 7 -33.37 4.96 -45.76
N LEU A 8 -32.40 4.49 -46.55
CA LEU A 8 -31.64 3.27 -46.26
C LEU A 8 -30.42 3.52 -45.35
N LEU A 9 -29.89 4.74 -45.32
CA LEU A 9 -28.71 5.10 -44.53
C LEU A 9 -28.99 5.31 -43.04
N CYS A 10 -30.25 5.52 -42.65
CA CYS A 10 -30.63 5.72 -41.25
C CYS A 10 -30.90 4.42 -40.46
N VAL A 11 -30.82 3.24 -41.10
CA VAL A 11 -31.22 1.96 -40.47
C VAL A 11 -30.03 1.16 -39.91
N LEU A 12 -28.82 1.43 -40.37
CA LEU A 12 -27.61 0.69 -39.93
C LEU A 12 -27.31 0.78 -38.41
N PRO A 13 -27.50 1.91 -37.70
CA PRO A 13 -27.23 1.93 -36.26
C PRO A 13 -28.29 1.17 -35.44
N VAL A 14 -29.48 0.91 -35.98
CA VAL A 14 -30.59 0.27 -35.24
C VAL A 14 -30.40 -1.25 -35.12
N LEU A 15 -29.76 -1.89 -36.11
CA LEU A 15 -29.54 -3.34 -36.09
C LEU A 15 -28.48 -3.77 -35.07
N ALA A 16 -27.43 -2.98 -34.88
CA ALA A 16 -26.38 -3.27 -33.88
C ALA A 16 -26.91 -3.13 -32.44
N ALA A 17 -27.79 -2.16 -32.19
CA ALA A 17 -28.47 -2.00 -30.90
C ALA A 17 -29.43 -3.17 -30.57
N GLN A 18 -29.97 -3.86 -31.58
CA GLN A 18 -30.90 -4.97 -31.38
C GLN A 18 -30.23 -6.24 -30.85
N ASN A 19 -28.92 -6.40 -31.10
CA ASN A 19 -28.14 -7.57 -30.72
C ASN A 19 -27.54 -7.48 -29.31
N CYS A 20 -27.54 -6.28 -28.74
CA CYS A 20 -26.96 -6.00 -27.43
C CYS A 20 -28.04 -6.19 -26.35
N LYS A 21 -28.28 -7.45 -26.00
CA LYS A 21 -29.23 -7.87 -24.96
C LYS A 21 -28.49 -8.30 -23.68
N PRO A 22 -29.10 -8.17 -22.50
CA PRO A 22 -28.55 -8.74 -21.28
C PRO A 22 -28.33 -10.24 -21.46
N ASN A 23 -27.15 -10.75 -21.11
CA ASN A 23 -26.75 -12.15 -21.30
C ASN A 23 -26.75 -12.64 -22.77
N ALA A 24 -26.59 -11.74 -23.75
CA ALA A 24 -26.28 -12.16 -25.11
C ALA A 24 -24.98 -13.01 -25.14
N PRO A 25 -24.85 -13.99 -26.04
CA PRO A 25 -23.68 -14.87 -26.10
C PRO A 25 -22.36 -14.11 -26.28
N GLU A 26 -22.37 -13.06 -27.11
CA GLU A 26 -21.23 -12.17 -27.37
C GLU A 26 -21.22 -10.92 -26.46
N GLY A 27 -22.11 -10.89 -25.46
CA GLY A 27 -22.25 -9.79 -24.51
C GLY A 27 -21.25 -9.90 -23.36
N HIS A 28 -20.62 -8.79 -23.04
CA HIS A 28 -19.72 -8.67 -21.90
C HIS A 28 -20.32 -7.74 -20.86
N LYS A 29 -20.44 -8.23 -19.62
CA LYS A 29 -20.91 -7.43 -18.49
C LYS A 29 -19.74 -6.77 -17.79
N VAL A 30 -19.85 -5.46 -17.58
CA VAL A 30 -18.88 -4.66 -16.83
C VAL A 30 -19.52 -4.15 -15.54
N ARG A 31 -18.74 -4.16 -14.47
CA ARG A 31 -19.11 -3.54 -13.19
C ARG A 31 -18.02 -2.58 -12.76
N LEU A 32 -18.41 -1.35 -12.46
CA LEU A 32 -17.52 -0.34 -11.94
C LEU A 32 -17.90 0.00 -10.49
N SER A 33 -16.90 0.01 -9.62
CA SER A 33 -17.01 0.37 -8.21
C SER A 33 -16.24 1.66 -7.95
N ILE A 34 -16.66 2.76 -8.59
CA ILE A 34 -15.94 4.04 -8.60
C ILE A 34 -15.82 4.62 -7.19
N LYS A 35 -16.92 4.67 -6.43
CA LYS A 35 -16.92 5.14 -5.03
C LYS A 35 -16.04 4.30 -4.12
N THR A 36 -15.92 3.00 -4.37
CA THR A 36 -15.05 2.11 -3.57
C THR A 36 -13.57 2.37 -3.87
N ALA A 37 -13.22 2.73 -5.11
CA ALA A 37 -11.84 3.03 -5.49
C ALA A 37 -11.39 4.42 -5.04
N LEU A 38 -12.24 5.43 -5.22
CA LEU A 38 -11.84 6.84 -5.15
C LEU A 38 -12.40 7.58 -3.93
N GLY A 39 -13.33 6.97 -3.18
CA GLY A 39 -13.94 7.59 -2.00
C GLY A 39 -14.62 8.91 -2.35
N ASP A 40 -14.16 9.99 -1.72
CA ASP A 40 -14.70 11.35 -1.88
C ASP A 40 -14.28 12.02 -3.20
N GLU A 41 -13.23 11.53 -3.86
CA GLU A 41 -12.75 12.02 -5.17
C GLU A 41 -13.41 11.26 -6.35
N ALA A 42 -14.48 10.50 -6.09
CA ALA A 42 -15.17 9.74 -7.10
C ALA A 42 -15.85 10.65 -8.13
N TYR A 43 -15.50 10.47 -9.41
CA TYR A 43 -16.17 11.14 -10.52
C TYR A 43 -17.55 10.54 -10.79
N ASP A 44 -18.43 11.36 -11.36
CA ASP A 44 -19.74 10.92 -11.80
C ASP A 44 -19.66 10.20 -13.14
N TRP A 45 -20.33 9.05 -13.22
CA TRP A 45 -20.45 8.32 -14.47
C TRP A 45 -21.46 9.01 -15.39
N ASN A 46 -20.96 9.66 -16.45
CA ASN A 46 -21.73 10.44 -17.40
C ASN A 46 -21.41 10.03 -18.85
N GLU A 47 -22.01 10.71 -19.83
CA GLU A 47 -21.80 10.44 -21.26
C GLU A 47 -20.33 10.58 -21.71
N ASN A 48 -19.57 11.47 -21.07
CA ASN A 48 -18.15 11.65 -21.38
C ASN A 48 -17.32 10.46 -20.91
N GLU A 49 -17.60 9.94 -19.71
CA GLU A 49 -16.96 8.72 -19.20
C GLU A 49 -17.35 7.48 -20.00
N LEU A 50 -18.60 7.41 -20.44
CA LEU A 50 -19.06 6.37 -21.35
C LEU A 50 -18.34 6.44 -22.70
N PHE A 51 -18.17 7.64 -23.27
CA PHE A 51 -17.40 7.85 -24.49
C PHE A 51 -15.91 7.48 -24.31
N LEU A 52 -15.32 7.81 -23.16
CA LEU A 52 -13.97 7.39 -22.80
C LEU A 52 -13.87 5.87 -22.72
N PHE A 53 -14.88 5.19 -22.16
CA PHE A 53 -14.94 3.74 -22.10
C PHE A 53 -15.00 3.12 -23.49
N GLN A 54 -15.91 3.60 -24.35
CA GLN A 54 -15.99 3.12 -25.72
C GLN A 54 -14.68 3.35 -26.49
N SER A 55 -14.03 4.49 -26.27
CA SER A 55 -12.75 4.83 -26.90
C SER A 55 -11.60 3.92 -26.43
N THR A 56 -11.52 3.64 -25.13
CA THR A 56 -10.51 2.73 -24.55
C THR A 56 -10.71 1.29 -25.00
N MET A 57 -11.97 0.85 -25.13
CA MET A 57 -12.31 -0.45 -25.69
C MET A 57 -11.98 -0.54 -27.19
N ALA A 58 -12.30 0.49 -27.97
CA ALA A 58 -11.89 0.56 -29.37
C ALA A 58 -10.36 0.49 -29.50
N TYR A 59 -9.61 1.22 -28.66
CA TYR A 59 -8.15 1.14 -28.60
C TYR A 59 -7.66 -0.28 -28.30
N ALA A 60 -8.26 -0.98 -27.32
CA ALA A 60 -7.89 -2.35 -26.98
C ALA A 60 -8.10 -3.31 -28.18
N MET A 61 -9.20 -3.16 -28.91
CA MET A 61 -9.49 -3.93 -30.12
C MET A 61 -8.51 -3.61 -31.25
N ARG A 62 -8.17 -2.33 -31.47
CA ARG A 62 -7.13 -1.92 -32.44
C ARG A 62 -5.80 -2.57 -32.13
N ARG A 63 -5.40 -2.59 -30.85
CA ARG A 63 -4.12 -3.17 -30.41
C ARG A 63 -4.06 -4.67 -30.65
N LEU A 64 -5.17 -5.40 -30.51
CA LEU A 64 -5.21 -6.84 -30.78
C LEU A 64 -5.24 -7.16 -32.27
N LYS A 65 -6.12 -6.50 -33.04
CA LYS A 65 -6.45 -6.87 -34.43
C LYS A 65 -5.72 -6.06 -35.49
N GLY A 66 -5.14 -4.90 -35.16
CA GLY A 66 -4.52 -3.98 -36.12
C GLY A 66 -5.51 -3.32 -37.09
N GLN A 67 -6.82 -3.44 -36.85
CA GLN A 67 -7.88 -2.85 -37.67
C GLN A 67 -8.41 -1.56 -37.04
N GLN A 68 -9.06 -0.71 -37.83
CA GLN A 68 -9.54 0.59 -37.37
C GLN A 68 -10.91 0.50 -36.65
N PHE A 69 -10.90 0.08 -35.38
CA PHE A 69 -12.10 0.12 -34.53
C PHE A 69 -12.39 1.54 -34.07
N THR A 70 -13.64 1.99 -34.13
CA THR A 70 -14.07 3.32 -33.66
C THR A 70 -15.10 3.18 -32.53
N VAL A 71 -15.44 4.30 -31.90
CA VAL A 71 -16.42 4.36 -30.80
C VAL A 71 -17.77 3.75 -31.20
N SER A 72 -18.20 3.95 -32.45
CA SER A 72 -19.44 3.39 -32.98
C SER A 72 -19.44 1.86 -33.09
N ASN A 73 -18.27 1.22 -33.06
CA ASN A 73 -18.18 -0.24 -33.06
C ASN A 73 -18.43 -0.85 -31.67
N ILE A 74 -18.44 -0.03 -30.61
CA ILE A 74 -18.61 -0.49 -29.23
C ILE A 74 -20.02 -0.07 -28.81
N VAL A 75 -20.94 -1.05 -28.82
CA VAL A 75 -22.34 -0.81 -28.49
C VAL A 75 -22.55 -1.15 -27.01
N VAL A 76 -23.05 -0.19 -26.24
CA VAL A 76 -23.29 -0.33 -24.80
C VAL A 76 -24.80 -0.33 -24.53
N CYS A 77 -25.26 -1.19 -23.63
CA CYS A 77 -26.67 -1.40 -23.34
C CYS A 77 -26.92 -1.74 -21.87
N ASN A 78 -28.17 -1.54 -21.44
CA ASN A 78 -28.66 -1.89 -20.10
C ASN A 78 -27.77 -1.27 -19.00
N GLU A 79 -27.56 0.04 -19.10
CA GLU A 79 -26.89 0.81 -18.07
C GLU A 79 -27.77 0.90 -16.82
N THR A 80 -27.12 0.78 -15.66
CA THR A 80 -27.78 0.78 -14.35
C THR A 80 -27.21 1.88 -13.47
N PRO A 81 -27.97 2.39 -12.49
CA PRO A 81 -27.50 3.46 -11.60
C PRO A 81 -26.25 3.12 -10.79
N ARG A 82 -25.99 1.83 -10.51
CA ARG A 82 -24.77 1.36 -9.82
C ARG A 82 -23.58 1.21 -10.78
N VAL A 83 -23.64 1.83 -11.97
CA VAL A 83 -22.62 1.76 -13.01
C VAL A 83 -22.26 0.32 -13.38
N SER A 84 -23.28 -0.40 -13.83
CA SER A 84 -23.09 -1.67 -14.53
C SER A 84 -23.83 -1.66 -15.85
N PHE A 85 -23.19 -2.18 -16.88
CA PHE A 85 -23.73 -2.22 -18.23
C PHE A 85 -23.18 -3.42 -18.99
N TRP A 86 -23.83 -3.73 -20.10
CA TRP A 86 -23.38 -4.71 -21.07
C TRP A 86 -22.81 -4.01 -22.27
N PHE A 87 -21.80 -4.59 -22.90
CA PHE A 87 -21.32 -4.12 -24.18
C PHE A 87 -21.07 -5.29 -25.15
N VAL A 88 -21.18 -4.98 -26.43
CA VAL A 88 -20.80 -5.85 -27.54
C VAL A 88 -19.90 -5.07 -28.50
N VAL A 89 -19.07 -5.80 -29.24
CA VAL A 89 -18.17 -5.21 -30.24
C VAL A 89 -18.59 -5.68 -31.62
N THR A 90 -18.77 -4.75 -32.55
CA THR A 90 -19.05 -5.03 -33.96
C THR A 90 -17.78 -4.96 -34.80
N SER A 91 -17.78 -5.65 -35.94
CA SER A 91 -16.69 -5.58 -36.91
C SER A 91 -16.62 -4.19 -37.55
N PRO A 92 -15.42 -3.62 -37.79
CA PRO A 92 -15.27 -2.34 -38.49
C PRO A 92 -15.72 -2.40 -39.95
N GLN A 93 -15.66 -3.58 -40.56
CA GLN A 93 -16.04 -3.78 -41.97
C GLN A 93 -17.53 -4.06 -42.15
N ASP A 94 -18.13 -4.73 -41.16
CA ASP A 94 -19.56 -5.07 -41.17
C ASP A 94 -20.17 -4.84 -39.79
N PRO A 95 -20.97 -3.78 -39.59
CA PRO A 95 -21.59 -3.47 -38.30
C PRO A 95 -22.65 -4.49 -37.88
N SER A 96 -23.13 -5.35 -38.80
CA SER A 96 -24.07 -6.42 -38.47
C SER A 96 -23.38 -7.64 -37.84
N GLN A 97 -22.08 -7.79 -38.08
CA GLN A 97 -21.27 -8.88 -37.56
C GLN A 97 -20.69 -8.52 -36.19
N LEU A 98 -20.93 -9.39 -35.20
CA LEU A 98 -20.32 -9.28 -33.88
C LEU A 98 -18.94 -9.95 -33.87
N VAL A 99 -18.02 -9.35 -33.13
CA VAL A 99 -16.72 -9.94 -32.84
C VAL A 99 -16.91 -11.07 -31.81
N PRO A 100 -16.28 -12.24 -32.02
CA PRO A 100 -16.39 -13.35 -31.08
C PRO A 100 -15.87 -12.99 -29.68
N LYS A 101 -16.57 -13.49 -28.66
CA LYS A 101 -16.32 -13.28 -27.24
C LYS A 101 -14.84 -13.47 -26.86
N GLY A 102 -14.23 -14.59 -27.29
CA GLY A 102 -12.85 -14.91 -26.94
C GLY A 102 -11.83 -13.87 -27.41
N GLU A 103 -12.08 -13.22 -28.55
CA GLU A 103 -11.19 -12.18 -29.08
C GLU A 103 -11.31 -10.88 -28.28
N VAL A 104 -12.54 -10.51 -27.89
CA VAL A 104 -12.78 -9.35 -27.03
C VAL A 104 -12.16 -9.57 -25.65
N GLU A 105 -12.30 -10.77 -25.08
CA GLU A 105 -11.68 -11.12 -23.80
C GLU A 105 -10.16 -11.05 -23.87
N GLU A 106 -9.56 -11.53 -24.96
CA GLU A 106 -8.12 -11.44 -25.17
C GLU A 106 -7.66 -9.98 -25.31
N ALA A 107 -8.41 -9.14 -26.03
CA ALA A 107 -8.11 -7.72 -26.20
C ALA A 107 -8.13 -6.98 -24.86
N VAL A 108 -9.18 -7.23 -24.06
CA VAL A 108 -9.31 -6.69 -22.70
C VAL A 108 -8.17 -7.18 -21.83
N ARG A 109 -7.86 -8.48 -21.82
CA ARG A 109 -6.78 -9.05 -21.01
C ARG A 109 -5.42 -8.43 -21.34
N LYS A 110 -5.09 -8.26 -22.62
CA LYS A 110 -3.81 -7.64 -23.03
C LYS A 110 -3.73 -6.17 -22.67
N SER A 111 -4.86 -5.46 -22.66
CA SER A 111 -4.92 -4.01 -22.43
C SER A 111 -5.44 -3.63 -21.05
N ARG A 112 -5.63 -4.59 -20.15
CA ARG A 112 -6.29 -4.43 -18.85
C ARG A 112 -5.64 -3.35 -18.00
N ASN A 113 -4.32 -3.39 -17.87
CA ASN A 113 -3.55 -2.37 -17.14
C ASN A 113 -3.81 -0.95 -17.68
N ARG A 114 -3.89 -0.78 -19.01
CA ARG A 114 -4.12 0.54 -19.61
C ARG A 114 -5.55 1.02 -19.43
N ILE A 115 -6.53 0.11 -19.52
CA ILE A 115 -7.94 0.40 -19.28
C ILE A 115 -8.12 0.86 -17.84
N ASN A 116 -7.60 0.10 -16.88
CA ASN A 116 -7.64 0.42 -15.46
C ASN A 116 -7.03 1.81 -15.15
N GLN A 117 -5.84 2.08 -15.71
CA GLN A 117 -5.18 3.37 -15.56
C GLN A 117 -6.00 4.55 -16.13
N ALA A 118 -6.71 4.34 -17.25
CA ALA A 118 -7.52 5.41 -17.86
C ALA A 118 -8.65 5.87 -16.95
N PHE A 119 -9.19 4.98 -16.12
CA PHE A 119 -10.29 5.26 -15.20
C PHE A 119 -9.84 5.46 -13.74
N MET A 120 -8.53 5.36 -13.47
CA MET A 120 -7.97 5.34 -12.11
C MET A 120 -8.59 4.23 -11.24
N LEU A 121 -8.95 3.11 -11.86
CA LEU A 121 -9.55 1.94 -11.21
C LEU A 121 -8.56 0.77 -11.21
N SER A 122 -8.73 -0.16 -10.29
CA SER A 122 -7.98 -1.42 -10.22
C SER A 122 -8.80 -2.61 -10.76
N ASP A 123 -8.17 -3.78 -10.91
CA ASP A 123 -8.88 -5.00 -11.38
C ASP A 123 -10.02 -5.44 -10.47
N SER A 124 -10.01 -5.06 -9.18
CA SER A 124 -11.09 -5.35 -8.23
C SER A 124 -12.24 -4.35 -8.32
N THR A 125 -11.98 -3.12 -8.75
CA THR A 125 -13.02 -2.08 -8.86
C THR A 125 -13.58 -1.95 -10.28
N LEU A 126 -12.83 -2.38 -11.30
CA LEU A 126 -13.28 -2.50 -12.68
C LEU A 126 -13.28 -3.98 -13.07
N GLU A 127 -14.44 -4.59 -12.95
CA GLU A 127 -14.65 -6.01 -13.18
C GLU A 127 -15.28 -6.25 -14.56
N PHE A 128 -14.63 -7.08 -15.37
CA PHE A 128 -15.24 -7.68 -16.55
C PHE A 128 -15.66 -9.11 -16.19
N ILE A 129 -16.97 -9.36 -16.13
CA ILE A 129 -17.50 -10.66 -15.72
C ILE A 129 -17.12 -11.72 -16.75
N GLY A 130 -16.39 -12.75 -16.30
CA GLY A 130 -15.87 -13.84 -17.15
C GLY A 130 -14.40 -13.68 -17.54
N ILE A 131 -13.78 -12.51 -17.32
CA ILE A 131 -12.36 -12.27 -17.59
C ILE A 131 -11.61 -12.22 -16.27
N LEU A 132 -10.75 -13.20 -16.04
CA LEU A 132 -9.91 -13.25 -14.85
C LEU A 132 -9.04 -11.98 -14.72
N PRO A 133 -8.87 -11.45 -13.49
CA PRO A 133 -8.00 -10.30 -13.25
C PRO A 133 -6.54 -10.65 -13.62
N THR A 134 -5.81 -9.63 -14.06
CA THR A 134 -4.42 -9.75 -14.49
C THR A 134 -3.41 -9.48 -13.38
N LEU A 135 -3.84 -8.94 -12.24
CA LEU A 135 -2.96 -8.79 -11.09
C LEU A 135 -2.53 -10.16 -10.56
N ALA A 136 -1.22 -10.38 -10.56
CA ALA A 136 -0.59 -11.36 -9.68
C ALA A 136 -0.99 -11.04 -8.23
N ALA A 137 -1.10 -12.08 -7.39
CA ALA A 137 -1.33 -11.89 -5.97
C ALA A 137 -0.36 -10.82 -5.41
N PRO A 138 -0.81 -9.95 -4.49
CA PRO A 138 0.07 -8.94 -3.88
C PRO A 138 1.41 -9.57 -3.53
N VAL A 139 2.51 -8.95 -3.97
CA VAL A 139 3.85 -9.47 -3.72
C VAL A 139 4.07 -9.40 -2.21
N GLU A 140 3.87 -10.54 -1.54
CA GLU A 140 4.22 -10.68 -0.14
C GLU A 140 5.75 -10.51 -0.04
N PRO A 141 6.23 -9.62 0.84
CA PRO A 141 7.67 -9.48 1.03
C PRO A 141 8.24 -10.85 1.42
N PRO A 142 9.41 -11.24 0.89
CA PRO A 142 9.99 -12.57 1.11
C PRO A 142 10.35 -12.83 2.59
N THR A 143 10.24 -11.82 3.45
CA THR A 143 10.43 -11.95 4.90
C THR A 143 9.25 -11.33 5.63
N PRO A 144 8.73 -11.99 6.69
CA PRO A 144 7.69 -11.41 7.54
C PRO A 144 8.15 -10.10 8.19
N THR A 145 7.31 -9.07 8.16
CA THR A 145 7.63 -7.73 8.70
C THR A 145 8.05 -7.76 10.17
N TRP A 146 7.48 -8.66 10.97
CA TRP A 146 7.85 -8.82 12.38
C TRP A 146 9.33 -9.22 12.59
N LEU A 147 9.92 -9.95 11.64
CA LEU A 147 11.32 -10.39 11.73
C LEU A 147 12.30 -9.20 11.63
N ILE A 148 11.95 -8.20 10.81
CA ILE A 148 12.70 -6.93 10.71
C ILE A 148 12.61 -6.17 12.04
N VAL A 149 11.40 -6.05 12.61
CA VAL A 149 11.19 -5.38 13.90
C VAL A 149 11.95 -6.08 15.01
N PHE A 150 11.91 -7.42 15.06
CA PHE A 150 12.66 -8.24 16.01
C PHE A 150 14.17 -8.00 15.89
N GLY A 151 14.71 -7.98 14.68
CA GLY A 151 16.14 -7.73 14.44
C GLY A 151 16.61 -6.36 14.97
N VAL A 152 15.80 -5.31 14.74
CA VAL A 152 16.12 -3.95 15.24
C VAL A 152 16.08 -3.91 16.77
N VAL A 153 15.06 -4.49 17.40
CA VAL A 153 14.93 -4.51 18.87
C VAL A 153 16.08 -5.28 19.50
N MET A 154 16.39 -6.48 19.00
CA MET A 154 17.51 -7.28 19.52
C MET A 154 18.85 -6.58 19.30
N GLY A 155 19.05 -5.90 18.17
CA GLY A 155 20.25 -5.11 17.91
C GLY A 155 20.46 -3.98 18.93
N LEU A 156 19.39 -3.25 19.26
CA LEU A 156 19.44 -2.18 20.28
C LEU A 156 19.71 -2.74 21.69
N VAL A 157 19.09 -3.86 22.04
CA VAL A 157 19.32 -4.53 23.34
C VAL A 157 20.78 -4.96 23.48
N VAL A 158 21.32 -5.63 22.46
CA VAL A 158 22.70 -6.09 22.45
C VAL A 158 23.67 -4.90 22.50
N ALA A 159 23.46 -3.88 21.68
CA ALA A 159 24.27 -2.66 21.71
C ALA A 159 24.22 -1.97 23.09
N GLY A 160 23.03 -1.89 23.70
CA GLY A 160 22.86 -1.37 25.05
C GLY A 160 23.66 -2.14 26.09
N ILE A 161 23.59 -3.48 26.06
CA ILE A 161 24.37 -4.35 26.96
C ILE A 161 25.88 -4.13 26.74
N PHE A 162 26.34 -4.09 25.50
CA PHE A 162 27.76 -3.85 25.19
C PHE A 162 28.24 -2.50 25.72
N ILE A 163 27.47 -1.42 25.51
CA ILE A 163 27.81 -0.08 26.01
C ILE A 163 27.87 -0.09 27.54
N LEU A 164 26.88 -0.70 28.21
CA LEU A 164 26.84 -0.80 29.67
C LEU A 164 28.04 -1.60 30.22
N LEU A 165 28.42 -2.70 29.57
CA LEU A 165 29.56 -3.52 29.98
C LEU A 165 30.89 -2.78 29.79
N VAL A 166 31.06 -2.04 28.69
CA VAL A 166 32.27 -1.23 28.45
C VAL A 166 32.37 -0.12 29.49
N LEU A 167 31.28 0.62 29.73
CA LEU A 167 31.25 1.68 30.75
C LEU A 167 31.52 1.12 32.16
N SER A 168 30.90 -0.01 32.52
CA SER A 168 31.12 -0.69 33.80
C SER A 168 32.58 -1.15 33.97
N SER A 169 33.17 -1.70 32.91
CA SER A 169 34.58 -2.15 32.91
C SER A 169 35.56 -0.98 33.05
N VAL A 170 35.30 0.14 32.37
CA VAL A 170 36.13 1.36 32.47
C VAL A 170 35.98 2.02 33.84
N GLN A 171 34.77 2.08 34.40
CA GLN A 171 34.55 2.58 35.75
C GLN A 171 35.23 1.70 36.81
N LYS A 172 35.19 0.38 36.67
CA LYS A 172 35.91 -0.54 37.55
C LYS A 172 37.43 -0.35 37.48
N LYS A 173 37.99 -0.14 36.28
CA LYS A 173 39.42 0.17 36.10
C LYS A 173 39.80 1.52 36.71
N ARG A 174 38.97 2.56 36.52
CA ARG A 174 39.19 3.88 37.15
C ARG A 174 39.12 3.82 38.68
N LYS A 175 38.20 3.01 39.24
CA LYS A 175 38.14 2.78 40.69
C LYS A 175 39.35 2.00 41.20
N LYS A 176 39.82 0.98 40.48
CA LYS A 176 41.04 0.24 40.85
C LYS A 176 42.30 1.11 40.76
N ASN A 177 42.43 1.96 39.75
CA ASN A 177 43.57 2.87 39.66
C ASN A 177 43.54 3.93 40.76
N LYS A 178 42.37 4.47 41.11
CA LYS A 178 42.25 5.39 42.27
C LYS A 178 42.63 4.74 43.59
N ILE A 179 42.25 3.49 43.82
CA ILE A 179 42.62 2.76 45.03
C ILE A 179 44.13 2.47 45.06
N ALA A 180 44.74 2.16 43.91
CA ALA A 180 46.19 1.97 43.83
C ALA A 180 46.97 3.29 44.00
N ASP A 181 46.48 4.40 43.45
CA ASP A 181 47.09 5.73 43.63
C ASP A 181 46.96 6.21 45.10
N GLU A 182 45.84 5.91 45.78
CA GLU A 182 45.65 6.19 47.23
C GLU A 182 46.55 5.32 48.12
N GLU A 183 46.73 4.03 47.79
CA GLU A 183 47.64 3.12 48.51
C GLU A 183 49.13 3.50 48.30
N GLU A 184 49.53 3.99 47.12
CA GLU A 184 50.90 4.50 46.87
C GLU A 184 51.17 5.86 47.56
N GLU A 185 50.17 6.74 47.70
CA GLU A 185 50.29 7.99 48.49
C GLU A 185 50.40 7.71 50.00
N ASP A 186 49.66 6.73 50.54
CA ASP A 186 49.69 6.34 51.96
C ASP A 186 51.02 5.67 52.37
N GLU A 187 51.71 4.98 51.45
CA GLU A 187 53.03 4.36 51.70
C GLU A 187 54.16 5.41 51.75
N ASP A 188 54.06 6.52 51.00
CA ASP A 188 55.08 7.58 50.97
C ASP A 188 54.96 8.57 52.15
N GLU A 189 53.75 8.73 52.73
CA GLU A 189 53.53 9.58 53.91
C GLU A 189 54.00 8.94 55.24
N GLY A 190 54.26 7.63 55.27
CA GLY A 190 54.65 6.87 56.47
C GLY A 190 56.05 7.14 57.04
N THR A 191 56.90 7.95 56.38
CA THR A 191 58.34 8.09 56.76
C THR A 191 58.69 9.39 57.50
N ARG A 192 57.75 10.26 57.88
CA ARG A 192 58.08 11.55 58.52
C ARG A 192 57.64 11.68 59.99
N VAL A 193 58.58 11.32 60.86
CA VAL A 193 58.78 11.63 62.30
C VAL A 193 57.77 12.57 62.97
N GLN A 194 57.15 12.05 64.05
CA GLN A 194 56.28 12.73 65.01
C GLN A 194 57.03 13.75 65.90
N THR A 195 56.38 14.87 66.22
CA THR A 195 56.67 15.71 67.40
C THR A 195 55.34 16.20 68.01
N PRO A 196 55.04 15.99 69.31
CA PRO A 196 53.72 16.28 69.86
C PRO A 196 53.72 17.51 70.77
N GLU A 197 52.89 18.53 70.51
CA GLU A 197 52.54 19.55 71.52
C GLU A 197 51.07 20.03 71.42
N ASN A 198 50.27 19.52 72.37
CA ASN A 198 49.23 20.16 73.22
C ASN A 198 48.31 21.29 72.70
N GLY A 199 46.98 21.14 72.91
CA GLY A 199 46.06 22.29 73.03
C GLY A 199 44.57 22.10 72.70
N SER A 200 43.76 21.70 73.70
CA SER A 200 42.43 22.26 74.08
C SER A 200 41.29 22.54 73.05
N THR A 201 40.22 21.74 73.19
CA THR A 201 38.77 22.08 73.25
C THR A 201 37.92 22.40 71.99
N ARG A 202 36.73 21.76 71.96
CA ARG A 202 35.41 22.14 71.37
C ARG A 202 35.08 21.53 69.99
N VAL A 203 34.30 20.43 69.90
CA VAL A 203 32.83 20.24 69.96
C VAL A 203 32.09 20.71 68.69
N ASP A 204 31.53 19.74 67.94
CA ASP A 204 30.15 19.68 67.36
C ASP A 204 30.11 18.76 66.11
N TYR A 205 29.55 17.54 66.22
CA TYR A 205 28.17 17.11 65.89
C TYR A 205 27.80 17.13 64.39
N TYR A 206 27.72 15.95 63.75
CA TYR A 206 26.47 15.25 63.40
C TYR A 206 26.75 14.01 62.52
N ASN A 207 26.44 12.83 63.06
CA ASN A 207 26.18 11.60 62.33
C ASN A 207 24.70 11.28 62.56
N ASN A 208 23.90 11.07 61.50
CA ASN A 208 22.60 10.41 61.61
C ASN A 208 22.43 9.48 60.40
N SER A 209 22.99 8.29 60.60
CA SER A 209 22.65 7.03 59.97
C SER A 209 21.27 6.56 60.43
N PHE A 210 20.44 6.14 59.47
CA PHE A 210 19.34 5.16 59.57
C PHE A 210 18.13 5.45 60.48
N ALA A 211 16.96 5.49 59.85
CA ALA A 211 15.68 5.12 60.45
C ALA A 211 14.78 4.50 59.37
N ASP A 212 14.94 3.18 59.16
CA ASP A 212 13.84 2.32 58.72
C ASP A 212 13.11 1.90 60.00
N ASP A 213 11.81 2.16 60.08
CA ASP A 213 10.91 1.41 60.95
C ASP A 213 9.52 1.35 60.32
N GLU A 214 9.12 0.13 60.01
CA GLU A 214 7.80 -0.24 59.50
C GLU A 214 6.70 0.03 60.54
N ARG A 215 5.52 0.50 60.11
CA ARG A 215 4.30 0.36 60.92
C ARG A 215 3.08 -0.02 60.09
N PHE A 216 2.68 -1.25 60.32
CA PHE A 216 1.41 -1.88 59.98
C PHE A 216 0.16 -1.07 60.39
N THR A 217 -0.81 -1.05 59.46
CA THR A 217 -2.29 -1.15 59.60
C THR A 217 -3.05 -0.27 60.60
N HIS A 218 -4.08 0.44 60.10
CA HIS A 218 -5.47 0.21 60.54
C HIS A 218 -6.49 0.63 59.45
N MET A 219 -7.65 -0.01 59.51
CA MET A 219 -8.86 0.20 58.68
C MET A 219 -9.33 1.66 58.61
#